data_AF-A0A537R135-F1
#
_entry.id   AF-A0A537R135-F1
#
_cell.length_a   1.000
_cell.length_b   1.000
_cell.length_c   1.000
_cell.angle_alpha   90.00
_cell.angle_beta   90.00
_cell.angle_gamma   90.00
#
_symmetry.space_group_name_H-M   'P 1'
#
loop_
_entity.id
_entity.type
_entity.pdbx_description
1 polymer ?
#
loop_
_entity_poly.entity_id
_entity_poly.type
_entity_poly.pdbx_seq_one_letter_code
_entity_poly.pdbx_strand_id
1 'polypeptide(L)'
;MRSVDTLQIMERRGTITSAMRQAGEDFRTRFAVAQLDPLRALDTAHLRIAELGPRPDQTAPGPRIEAARATVWRAIQVVGGIASPAGSCLWHVLGWQQSLKEWAIEQGWSGRRVSPEAASGILIAALGALETHHTR
;
A
#
# COMPACT_ATOMS: atom_id res chain seq x y z
N MET A 1 16.76 -1.94 -0.49
CA MET A 1 16.24 -2.62 0.73
C MET A 1 14.73 -2.50 0.69
N ARG A 2 13.97 -3.61 0.69
CA ARG A 2 12.51 -3.56 0.47
C ARG A 2 11.79 -3.13 1.74
N SER A 3 10.55 -2.65 1.63
CA SER A 3 9.74 -2.24 2.79
C SER A 3 9.50 -3.37 3.79
N VAL A 4 9.38 -4.61 3.32
CA VAL A 4 9.25 -5.82 4.16
C VAL A 4 10.49 -6.01 5.04
N ASP A 5 11.69 -5.80 4.48
CA ASP A 5 12.94 -5.88 5.24
C ASP A 5 12.97 -4.79 6.33
N THR A 6 12.39 -3.63 6.05
CA THR A 6 12.35 -2.50 7.00
C THR A 6 11.43 -2.80 8.18
N LEU A 7 10.22 -3.32 7.93
CA LEU A 7 9.30 -3.72 9.01
C LEU A 7 9.90 -4.83 9.88
N GLN A 8 10.52 -5.84 9.26
CA GLN A 8 11.15 -6.93 9.98
C GLN A 8 12.34 -6.46 10.84
N ILE A 9 13.13 -5.49 10.34
CA ILE A 9 14.21 -4.86 11.11
C ILE A 9 13.63 -4.03 12.27
N MET A 10 12.55 -3.28 12.04
CA MET A 10 11.90 -2.46 13.06
C MET A 10 11.24 -3.29 14.17
N GLU A 11 10.68 -4.45 13.85
CA GLU A 11 10.14 -5.39 14.85
C GLU A 11 11.29 -5.98 15.68
N ARG A 12 12.37 -6.45 15.04
CA ARG A 12 13.56 -6.99 15.75
C ARG A 12 14.22 -5.97 16.68
N ARG A 13 14.14 -4.68 16.34
CA ARG A 13 14.64 -3.57 17.18
C ARG A 13 13.66 -3.17 18.28
N GLY A 14 12.44 -3.71 18.31
CA GLY A 14 11.40 -3.35 19.26
C GLY A 14 10.73 -2.00 19.01
N THR A 15 10.95 -1.38 17.84
CA THR A 15 10.34 -0.09 17.49
C THR A 15 8.89 -0.19 17.01
N ILE A 16 8.45 -1.39 16.61
CA ILE A 16 7.04 -1.70 16.28
C ILE A 16 6.65 -3.04 16.91
N THR A 17 5.36 -3.24 17.16
CA THR A 17 4.82 -4.52 17.67
C THR A 17 4.64 -5.53 16.54
N SER A 18 4.48 -6.82 16.88
CA SER A 18 4.17 -7.85 15.88
C SER A 18 2.80 -7.63 15.23
N ALA A 19 1.84 -7.06 15.97
CA ALA A 19 0.54 -6.68 15.46
C ALA A 19 0.61 -5.52 14.45
N MET A 20 1.44 -4.50 14.70
CA MET A 20 1.75 -3.45 13.72
C MET A 20 2.38 -4.02 12.45
N ARG A 21 3.33 -4.96 12.58
CA ARG A 21 3.94 -5.64 11.42
C ARG A 21 2.87 -6.40 10.61
N GLN A 22 2.03 -7.18 11.29
CA GLN A 22 0.96 -7.94 10.66
C GLN A 22 -0.04 -7.03 9.94
N ALA A 23 -0.46 -5.92 10.57
CA ALA A 23 -1.36 -4.95 9.95
C ALA A 23 -0.77 -4.33 8.67
N GLY A 24 0.55 -4.08 8.65
CA GLY A 24 1.26 -3.62 7.45
C GLY A 24 1.28 -4.66 6.32
N GLU A 25 1.51 -5.94 6.64
CA GLU A 25 1.47 -7.05 5.67
C GLU A 25 0.05 -7.29 5.13
N ASP A 26 -0.96 -7.16 5.96
CA ASP A 26 -2.37 -7.29 5.56
C ASP A 26 -2.76 -6.15 4.62
N PHE A 27 -2.35 -4.91 4.92
CA PHE A 27 -2.53 -3.78 4.02
C PHE A 27 -1.86 -4.05 2.67
N ARG A 28 -0.60 -4.52 2.67
CA ARG A 28 0.15 -4.82 1.44
C ARG A 28 -0.55 -5.89 0.60
N THR A 29 -1.05 -6.95 1.23
CA THR A 29 -1.77 -8.03 0.55
C THR A 29 -3.04 -7.51 -0.12
N ARG A 30 -3.81 -6.66 0.59
CA ARG A 30 -5.01 -6.02 0.04
C ARG A 30 -4.68 -5.00 -1.05
N PHE A 31 -3.59 -4.25 -0.89
CA PHE A 31 -3.09 -3.32 -1.90
C PHE A 31 -2.67 -4.04 -3.18
N ALA A 32 -2.01 -5.19 -3.08
CA ALA A 32 -1.67 -6.02 -4.23
C ALA A 32 -2.92 -6.47 -4.98
N VAL A 33 -3.99 -6.88 -4.27
CA VAL A 33 -5.28 -7.23 -4.89
C VAL A 33 -5.97 -6.00 -5.49
N ALA A 34 -5.88 -4.84 -4.84
CA ALA A 34 -6.43 -3.59 -5.36
C ALA A 34 -5.70 -3.08 -6.62
N GLN A 35 -4.42 -3.46 -6.79
CA GLN A 35 -3.57 -3.17 -7.95
C GLN A 35 -3.66 -4.24 -9.05
N LEU A 36 -4.30 -5.39 -8.79
CA LEU A 36 -4.65 -6.35 -9.83
C LEU A 36 -5.73 -5.73 -10.69
N ASP A 37 -5.29 -4.93 -11.65
CA ASP A 37 -6.15 -4.37 -12.67
C ASP A 37 -6.67 -5.52 -13.54
N PRO A 38 -7.99 -5.69 -13.68
CA PRO A 38 -8.53 -6.68 -14.62
C PRO A 38 -8.08 -6.38 -16.04
N LEU A 39 -7.74 -5.12 -16.38
CA LEU A 39 -7.16 -4.75 -17.67
C LEU A 39 -5.74 -5.30 -17.85
N ARG A 40 -4.94 -5.49 -16.78
CA ARG A 40 -3.60 -6.12 -16.87
C ARG A 40 -3.67 -7.65 -17.02
N ALA A 41 -4.66 -8.27 -16.38
CA ALA A 41 -4.99 -9.67 -16.57
C ALA A 41 -5.59 -9.91 -17.97
N LEU A 42 -6.32 -8.93 -18.50
CA LEU A 42 -6.82 -8.92 -19.86
C LEU A 42 -5.72 -8.63 -20.88
N ASP A 43 -4.74 -7.76 -20.64
CA ASP A 43 -3.61 -7.55 -21.58
C ASP A 43 -2.80 -8.83 -21.81
N THR A 44 -2.59 -9.63 -20.76
CA THR A 44 -1.93 -10.93 -20.88
C THR A 44 -2.82 -12.00 -21.53
N ALA A 45 -4.15 -11.89 -21.41
CA ALA A 45 -5.10 -12.75 -22.11
C ALA A 45 -5.32 -12.31 -23.58
N HIS A 46 -5.34 -11.01 -23.87
CA HIS A 46 -5.53 -10.39 -25.19
C HIS A 46 -4.30 -10.57 -26.07
N LEU A 47 -3.09 -10.61 -25.49
CA LEU A 47 -1.88 -11.06 -26.20
C LEU A 47 -1.96 -12.53 -26.68
N ARG A 48 -2.91 -13.34 -26.18
CA ARG A 48 -3.20 -14.68 -26.71
C ARG A 48 -4.49 -14.76 -27.55
N ILE A 49 -5.36 -13.75 -27.50
CA ILE A 49 -6.73 -13.79 -28.06
C ILE A 49 -6.88 -12.87 -29.30
N ALA A 50 -5.78 -12.30 -29.81
CA ALA A 50 -5.78 -11.55 -31.07
C ALA A 50 -6.10 -12.40 -32.34
N GLU A 51 -6.72 -13.58 -32.20
CA GLU A 51 -7.22 -14.39 -33.32
C GLU A 51 -8.75 -14.54 -33.40
N LEU A 52 -9.59 -14.11 -32.44
CA LEU A 52 -11.06 -14.27 -32.60
C LEU A 52 -11.93 -13.23 -31.87
N GLY A 53 -12.50 -12.30 -32.66
CA GLY A 53 -13.88 -11.81 -32.54
C GLY A 53 -14.26 -10.84 -31.40
N PRO A 54 -15.25 -9.94 -31.63
CA PRO A 54 -15.61 -8.90 -30.67
C PRO A 54 -16.53 -9.45 -29.58
N ARG A 55 -16.22 -9.14 -28.31
CA ARG A 55 -17.03 -9.56 -27.15
C ARG A 55 -17.47 -8.34 -26.33
N PRO A 56 -18.78 -8.18 -26.06
CA PRO A 56 -19.30 -7.07 -25.24
C PRO A 56 -19.04 -7.36 -23.75
N ASP A 57 -18.85 -6.29 -22.97
CA ASP A 57 -18.74 -6.26 -21.48
C ASP A 57 -17.41 -6.75 -20.85
N GLN A 58 -16.33 -5.97 -20.97
CA GLN A 58 -15.04 -6.25 -20.30
C GLN A 58 -14.40 -5.04 -19.59
N THR A 59 -15.18 -4.03 -19.19
CA THR A 59 -14.60 -2.74 -18.75
C THR A 59 -14.82 -2.40 -17.27
N ALA A 60 -15.59 -3.17 -16.51
CA ALA A 60 -15.77 -2.94 -15.06
C ALA A 60 -14.77 -3.75 -14.22
N PRO A 61 -14.08 -3.14 -13.24
CA PRO A 61 -13.30 -3.89 -12.27
C PRO A 61 -14.17 -4.94 -11.55
N GLY A 62 -13.70 -6.18 -11.43
CA GLY A 62 -14.46 -7.20 -10.73
C GLY A 62 -14.75 -6.79 -9.27
N PRO A 63 -15.91 -7.18 -8.68
CA PRO A 63 -16.37 -6.69 -7.37
C PRO A 63 -15.36 -6.91 -6.23
N ARG A 64 -14.48 -7.92 -6.36
CA ARG A 64 -13.38 -8.19 -5.43
C ARG A 64 -12.29 -7.11 -5.44
N ILE A 65 -12.00 -6.53 -6.59
CA ILE A 65 -10.99 -5.48 -6.78
C ILE A 65 -11.53 -4.15 -6.26
N GLU A 66 -12.80 -3.85 -6.51
CA GLU A 66 -13.46 -2.67 -5.93
C GLU A 66 -13.51 -2.73 -4.41
N ALA A 67 -13.87 -3.89 -3.84
CA ALA A 67 -13.84 -4.11 -2.39
C ALA A 67 -12.43 -3.94 -1.80
N ALA A 68 -11.39 -4.43 -2.49
CA ALA A 68 -10.00 -4.25 -2.09
C ALA A 68 -9.58 -2.77 -2.14
N ARG A 69 -9.92 -2.04 -3.21
CA ARG A 69 -9.67 -0.60 -3.34
C ARG A 69 -10.38 0.20 -2.25
N ALA A 70 -11.65 -0.10 -1.97
CA ALA A 70 -12.40 0.55 -0.90
C ALA A 70 -11.76 0.29 0.49
N THR A 71 -11.26 -0.92 0.72
CA THR A 71 -10.58 -1.28 1.97
C THR A 71 -9.24 -0.55 2.12
N VAL A 72 -8.45 -0.49 1.06
CA VAL A 72 -7.21 0.30 1.00
C VAL A 72 -7.51 1.78 1.24
N TRP A 73 -8.55 2.31 0.59
CA TRP A 73 -8.94 3.70 0.78
C TRP A 73 -9.35 3.98 2.22
N ARG A 74 -10.17 3.12 2.84
CA ARG A 74 -10.56 3.26 4.24
C ARG A 74 -9.35 3.25 5.17
N ALA A 75 -8.39 2.35 4.95
CA ALA A 75 -7.15 2.30 5.70
C ALA A 75 -6.33 3.61 5.58
N ILE A 76 -6.30 4.24 4.40
CA ILE A 76 -5.64 5.53 4.20
C ILE A 76 -6.42 6.67 4.88
N GLN A 77 -7.75 6.62 4.87
CA GLN A 77 -8.58 7.63 5.57
C GLN A 77 -8.36 7.59 7.09
N VAL A 78 -8.19 6.40 7.67
CA VAL A 78 -7.93 6.21 9.11
C VAL A 78 -6.66 6.93 9.55
N VAL A 79 -5.62 6.96 8.70
CA VAL A 79 -4.36 7.62 9.02
C VAL A 79 -4.36 9.12 8.68
N GLY A 80 -5.52 9.70 8.33
CA GLY A 80 -5.67 11.12 7.99
C GLY A 80 -5.75 11.42 6.49
N GLY A 81 -5.91 10.40 5.65
CA GLY A 81 -6.07 10.55 4.20
C GLY A 81 -4.73 10.61 3.44
N ILE A 82 -4.78 10.55 2.10
CA ILE A 82 -3.58 10.48 1.25
C ILE A 82 -2.71 11.74 1.29
N ALA A 83 -3.31 12.89 1.60
CA ALA A 83 -2.61 14.15 1.74
C ALA A 83 -1.83 14.26 3.07
N SER A 84 -2.12 13.38 4.02
CA SER A 84 -1.36 13.29 5.27
C SER A 84 0.00 12.62 5.03
N PRO A 85 1.03 12.96 5.84
CA PRO A 85 2.33 12.30 5.75
C PRO A 85 2.22 10.79 6.00
N ALA A 86 1.36 10.37 6.92
CA ALA A 86 1.11 8.96 7.22
C ALA A 86 0.47 8.24 6.02
N GLY A 87 -0.57 8.80 5.40
CA GLY A 87 -1.24 8.21 4.25
C GLY A 87 -0.39 8.13 3.00
N SER A 88 0.39 9.18 2.69
CA SER A 88 1.37 9.15 1.59
C SER A 88 2.45 8.10 1.84
N CYS A 89 3.01 8.06 3.05
CA CYS A 89 4.00 7.03 3.42
C CYS A 89 3.41 5.62 3.26
N LEU A 90 2.16 5.39 3.71
CA LEU A 90 1.48 4.10 3.59
C LEU A 90 1.32 3.67 2.12
N TRP A 91 0.88 4.59 1.26
CA TRP A 91 0.68 4.34 -0.16
C TRP A 91 1.98 3.98 -0.89
N HIS A 92 3.03 4.77 -0.70
CA HIS A 92 4.30 4.58 -1.40
C HIS A 92 5.16 3.47 -0.78
N VAL A 93 5.31 3.47 0.55
CA VAL A 93 6.19 2.54 1.25
C VAL A 93 5.55 1.16 1.37
N LEU A 94 4.30 1.04 1.81
CA LEU A 94 3.67 -0.28 1.95
C LEU A 94 3.01 -0.75 0.65
N GLY A 95 2.36 0.16 -0.09
CA GLY A 95 1.68 -0.18 -1.33
C GLY A 95 2.66 -0.47 -2.48
N TRP A 96 3.53 0.49 -2.80
CA TRP A 96 4.51 0.34 -3.89
C TRP A 96 5.82 -0.34 -3.48
N GLN A 97 5.95 -0.73 -2.21
CA GLN A 97 7.17 -1.32 -1.64
C GLN A 97 8.42 -0.45 -1.83
N GLN A 98 8.23 0.87 -2.01
CA GLN A 98 9.31 1.84 -2.09
C GLN A 98 10.01 1.92 -0.73
N SER A 99 11.34 2.00 -0.70
CA SER A 99 12.02 2.04 0.58
C SER A 99 11.68 3.33 1.34
N LEU A 100 11.58 3.24 2.67
CA LEU A 100 11.31 4.40 3.52
C LEU A 100 12.35 5.52 3.32
N LYS A 101 13.61 5.14 3.04
CA LYS A 101 14.70 6.06 2.75
C LYS A 101 14.50 6.78 1.40
N GLU A 102 14.14 6.06 0.35
CA GLU A 102 13.82 6.67 -0.96
C GLU A 102 12.62 7.59 -0.83
N TRP A 103 11.54 7.17 -0.15
CA TRP A 103 10.40 8.05 0.10
C TRP A 103 10.81 9.32 0.86
N ALA A 104 11.62 9.21 1.92
CA ALA A 104 12.05 10.35 2.72
C ALA A 104 12.93 11.36 1.94
N ILE A 105 13.74 10.88 0.99
CA ILE A 105 14.69 11.70 0.22
C ILE A 105 14.08 12.25 -1.07
N GLU A 106 13.31 11.43 -1.80
CA GLU A 106 12.82 11.75 -3.15
C GLU A 106 11.45 12.40 -3.13
N GLN A 107 10.53 11.91 -2.29
CA GLN A 107 9.16 12.43 -2.20
C GLN A 107 9.03 13.41 -1.02
N GLY A 108 9.54 12.98 0.13
CA GLY A 108 9.32 13.66 1.40
C GLY A 108 7.84 13.87 1.70
N TRP A 109 7.53 14.91 2.47
CA TRP A 109 6.15 15.36 2.65
C TRP A 109 6.01 16.78 2.12
N SER A 110 5.02 17.01 1.25
CA SER A 110 4.79 18.30 0.59
C SER A 110 6.02 18.82 -0.20
N GLY A 111 6.82 17.92 -0.77
CA GLY A 111 8.05 18.27 -1.50
C GLY A 111 9.24 18.64 -0.60
N ARG A 112 9.13 18.48 0.72
CA ARG A 112 10.23 18.68 1.68
C ARG A 112 10.79 17.34 2.12
N ARG A 113 12.11 17.19 2.02
CA ARG A 113 12.83 16.02 2.53
C ARG A 113 12.53 15.82 4.01
N VAL A 114 12.28 14.58 4.39
CA VAL A 114 11.99 14.20 5.77
C VAL A 114 13.23 13.50 6.33
N SER A 115 13.59 13.75 7.59
CA SER A 115 14.71 13.04 8.20
C SER A 115 14.37 11.54 8.37
N PRO A 116 15.35 10.64 8.37
CA PRO A 116 15.12 9.21 8.58
C PRO A 116 14.35 8.90 9.88
N GLU A 117 14.60 9.67 10.94
CA GLU A 117 13.93 9.54 12.23
C GLU A 117 12.45 9.95 12.12
N ALA A 118 12.17 11.08 11.47
CA ALA A 118 10.81 11.54 11.25
C ALA A 118 10.04 10.60 10.32
N ALA A 119 10.67 10.08 9.27
CA ALA A 119 10.08 9.08 8.38
C ALA A 119 9.74 7.78 9.12
N SER A 120 10.63 7.34 10.01
CA SER A 120 10.38 6.18 10.87
C SER A 120 9.20 6.44 11.82
N GLY A 121 9.14 7.62 12.44
CA GLY A 121 8.02 8.02 13.29
C GLY A 121 6.68 8.07 12.55
N ILE A 122 6.67 8.60 11.32
CA ILE A 122 5.48 8.63 10.45
C ILE A 122 5.01 7.21 10.13
N LEU A 123 5.94 6.30 9.80
CA LEU A 123 5.60 4.90 9.54
C LEU A 123 5.06 4.20 10.78
N ILE A 124 5.64 4.41 11.96
CA ILE A 124 5.16 3.83 13.22
C ILE A 124 3.75 4.34 13.52
N ALA A 125 3.51 5.64 13.40
CA ALA A 125 2.18 6.23 13.62
C ALA A 125 1.14 5.68 12.64
N ALA A 126 1.51 5.52 11.36
CA ALA A 126 0.67 4.91 10.35
C ALA A 126 0.30 3.46 10.70
N LEU A 127 1.28 2.64 11.12
CA LEU A 127 1.05 1.24 11.50
C LEU A 127 0.19 1.11 12.76
N GLY A 128 0.40 1.96 13.77
CA GLY A 128 -0.43 1.96 14.98
C GLY A 128 -1.89 2.31 14.71
N ALA A 129 -2.13 3.25 13.79
CA ALA A 129 -3.48 3.58 13.34
C ALA A 129 -4.12 2.42 12.55
N LEU A 130 -3.35 1.71 11.72
CA LEU A 130 -3.83 0.49 11.03
C LEU A 130 -4.16 -0.65 11.99
N GLU A 131 -3.30 -0.90 12.98
CA GLU A 131 -3.50 -1.91 14.02
C GLU A 131 -4.81 -1.64 14.78
N THR A 132 -5.01 -0.40 15.20
CA THR A 132 -6.23 0.02 15.90
C THR A 132 -7.49 -0.19 15.05
N HIS A 133 -7.39 0.02 13.73
CA HIS A 133 -8.49 -0.20 12.80
C HIS A 133 -8.71 -1.68 12.45
N HIS A 134 -7.69 -2.54 12.49
CA HIS A 134 -7.84 -3.98 12.27
C HIS A 134 -8.42 -4.71 13.48
N THR A 135 -8.27 -4.13 14.68
CA THR A 135 -8.69 -4.72 15.95
C THR A 135 -10.11 -4.28 16.36
N ARG A 136 -10.83 -3.56 15.49
CA ARG A 136 -12.19 -3.04 15.71
C ARG A 136 -13.18 -3.65 14.71
#